data_AF-H0EDC6-F1
#
_entry.id   AF-H0EDC6-F1
#
_cell.length_a   1.000
_cell.length_b   1.000
_cell.length_c   1.000
_cell.angle_alpha   90.00
_cell.angle_beta   90.00
_cell.angle_gamma   90.00
#
_symmetry.space_group_name_H-M   'P 1'
#
loop_
_entity.id
_entity.type
_entity.pdbx_description
1 polymer ?
#
loop_
_entity_poly.entity_id
_entity_poly.type
_entity_poly.pdbx_seq_one_letter_code
_entity_poly.pdbx_strand_id
1 'polypeptide(L)'
;MPLQSSRQRWGAQQNKYAQTLAVESGEFPDMQGIESRMLPICYEGGLTSGHVPDAAQFMSVATETFLKEVLSSIFSKTRSNGPGTAGSAGTGGGAAWIQTQKYRVQLEKEEEAWLRGEIQRDKVGLLPVEAKAASDRAPLGMADVRTALELGDCGLGQMPVVMEQIVFGYREGELEAWDDYSYLEGYSIPPIQDIDGDTTMGGTNGVSGTNGVNHDYDAESDSGWVGGEFEDKAELDDLLDSCLAIGA
;
A
#
# COMPACT_ATOMS: atom_id res chain seq x y z
N MET A 1 -27.39 -0.35 47.53
CA MET A 1 -28.16 -0.22 46.27
C MET A 1 -27.49 0.58 45.12
N PRO A 2 -26.34 1.30 45.22
CA PRO A 2 -25.80 2.04 44.06
C PRO A 2 -25.05 1.15 43.04
N LEU A 3 -24.53 -0.01 43.47
CA LEU A 3 -23.74 -0.94 42.63
C LEU A 3 -24.55 -1.67 41.55
N GLN A 4 -25.86 -1.85 41.75
CA GLN A 4 -26.74 -2.49 40.77
C GLN A 4 -27.08 -1.53 39.62
N SER A 5 -27.26 -0.24 39.93
CA SER A 5 -27.49 0.82 38.93
C SER A 5 -26.25 1.07 38.07
N SER A 6 -25.05 1.07 38.67
CA SER A 6 -23.81 1.21 37.90
C SER A 6 -23.61 0.00 36.98
N ARG A 7 -23.71 -1.24 37.48
CA ARG A 7 -23.53 -2.44 36.65
C ARG A 7 -24.52 -2.53 35.48
N GLN A 8 -25.78 -2.12 35.66
CA GLN A 8 -26.76 -2.01 34.57
C GLN A 8 -26.40 -0.90 33.56
N ARG A 9 -25.86 0.22 34.02
CA ARG A 9 -25.39 1.32 33.16
C ARG A 9 -24.17 0.92 32.33
N TRP A 10 -23.24 0.17 32.92
CA TRP A 10 -22.07 -0.40 32.23
C TRP A 10 -22.47 -1.46 31.21
N GLY A 11 -23.37 -2.38 31.55
CA GLY A 11 -23.87 -3.39 30.60
C GLY A 11 -24.67 -2.78 29.43
N ALA A 12 -25.46 -1.74 29.69
CA ALA A 12 -26.14 -0.98 28.64
C ALA A 12 -25.16 -0.21 27.74
N GLN A 13 -24.00 0.22 28.26
CA GLN A 13 -22.95 0.85 27.47
C GLN A 13 -22.22 -0.17 26.57
N GLN A 14 -21.93 -1.37 27.09
CA GLN A 14 -21.29 -2.44 26.31
C GLN A 14 -22.18 -2.92 25.15
N ASN A 15 -23.49 -3.02 25.35
CA ASN A 15 -24.42 -3.39 24.27
C ASN A 15 -24.52 -2.34 23.15
N LYS A 16 -24.12 -1.08 23.39
CA LYS A 16 -24.09 -0.03 22.34
C LYS A 16 -22.94 -0.19 21.36
N TYR A 17 -21.90 -0.94 21.73
CA TYR A 17 -20.71 -1.21 20.92
C TYR A 17 -20.66 -2.65 20.42
N ALA A 18 -21.78 -3.37 20.45
CA ALA A 18 -21.85 -4.76 19.99
C ALA A 18 -21.81 -4.91 18.46
N GLN A 19 -21.69 -3.80 17.71
CA GLN A 19 -21.60 -3.85 16.25
C GLN A 19 -20.20 -4.24 15.81
N THR A 20 -20.15 -5.20 14.90
CA THR A 20 -18.92 -5.67 14.25
C THR A 20 -18.15 -4.49 13.67
N LEU A 21 -16.85 -4.45 13.95
CA LEU A 21 -15.98 -3.40 13.43
C LEU A 21 -15.66 -3.68 11.96
N ALA A 22 -15.39 -2.63 11.19
CA ALA A 22 -14.98 -2.76 9.78
C ALA A 22 -13.73 -3.65 9.61
N VAL A 23 -12.86 -3.70 10.63
CA VAL A 23 -11.68 -4.59 10.65
C VAL A 23 -12.05 -6.07 10.78
N GLU A 24 -13.17 -6.39 11.41
CA GLU A 24 -13.64 -7.77 11.60
C GLU A 24 -14.43 -8.26 10.38
N SER A 25 -15.21 -7.39 9.75
CA SER A 25 -15.95 -7.71 8.52
C SER A 25 -15.07 -7.71 7.28
N GLY A 26 -13.96 -6.95 7.27
CA GLY A 26 -13.14 -6.72 6.08
C GLY A 26 -13.81 -5.83 5.03
N GLU A 27 -15.07 -5.46 5.23
CA GLU A 27 -15.85 -4.60 4.36
C GLU A 27 -15.91 -3.16 4.86
N PHE A 28 -16.06 -2.23 3.91
CA PHE A 28 -16.27 -0.83 4.22
C PHE A 28 -17.66 -0.64 4.86
N PRO A 29 -17.77 0.11 5.98
CA PRO A 29 -19.04 0.24 6.68
C PRO A 29 -20.08 1.00 5.83
N ASP A 30 -21.30 0.49 5.81
CA ASP A 30 -22.43 1.14 5.16
C ASP A 30 -22.91 2.36 5.95
N MET A 31 -23.72 3.22 5.33
CA MET A 31 -24.23 4.45 5.97
C MET A 31 -24.97 4.13 7.28
N GLN A 32 -25.76 3.05 7.29
CA GLN A 32 -26.51 2.63 8.47
C GLN A 32 -25.57 2.18 9.61
N GLY A 33 -24.51 1.43 9.29
CA GLY A 33 -23.46 1.02 10.24
C GLY A 33 -22.62 2.19 10.78
N ILE A 34 -22.45 3.26 10.00
CA ILE A 34 -21.83 4.50 10.46
C ILE A 34 -22.76 5.22 11.44
N GLU A 35 -24.03 5.46 11.08
CA GLU A 35 -25.02 6.14 11.93
C GLU A 35 -25.21 5.46 13.29
N SER A 36 -25.33 4.13 13.27
CA SER A 36 -25.56 3.34 14.47
C SER A 36 -24.39 3.42 15.46
N ARG A 37 -23.16 3.66 14.98
CA ARG A 37 -21.98 3.91 15.82
C ARG A 37 -21.79 5.38 16.17
N MET A 38 -22.20 6.31 15.32
CA MET A 38 -22.11 7.75 15.61
C MET A 38 -22.99 8.17 16.77
N LEU A 39 -24.20 7.59 16.90
CA LEU A 39 -25.15 7.95 17.95
C LEU A 39 -24.63 7.71 19.38
N PRO A 40 -24.11 6.53 19.75
CA PRO A 40 -23.54 6.32 21.09
C PRO A 40 -22.31 7.21 21.35
N ILE A 41 -21.48 7.46 20.33
CA ILE A 41 -20.32 8.37 20.43
C ILE A 41 -20.78 9.81 20.73
N CYS A 42 -21.84 10.29 20.09
CA CYS A 42 -22.40 11.61 20.35
C CYS A 42 -22.86 11.76 21.80
N TYR A 43 -23.52 10.73 22.34
CA TYR A 43 -23.95 10.75 23.74
C TYR A 43 -22.77 10.71 24.72
N GLU A 44 -21.68 10.01 24.40
CA GLU A 44 -20.45 10.05 25.20
C GLU A 44 -19.74 11.40 25.14
N GLY A 45 -19.76 12.05 23.97
CA GLY A 45 -19.28 13.42 23.79
C GLY A 45 -20.16 14.50 24.46
N GLY A 46 -21.23 14.11 25.16
CA GLY A 46 -22.16 15.04 25.83
C GLY A 46 -23.20 15.66 24.89
N LEU A 47 -23.28 15.21 23.65
CA LEU A 47 -24.21 15.70 22.65
C LEU A 47 -25.56 14.95 22.76
N THR A 48 -26.46 15.51 23.56
CA THR A 48 -27.78 14.93 23.85
C THR A 48 -28.74 14.92 22.67
N SER A 49 -28.47 15.72 21.64
CA SER A 49 -29.26 15.79 20.41
C SER A 49 -28.79 14.85 19.29
N GLY A 50 -27.70 14.09 19.51
CA GLY A 50 -27.13 13.21 18.48
C GLY A 50 -26.46 13.98 17.32
N HIS A 51 -26.24 13.28 16.20
CA HIS A 51 -25.66 13.85 14.98
C HIS A 51 -26.73 14.37 14.00
N VAL A 52 -26.32 15.24 13.07
CA VAL A 52 -27.15 15.68 11.94
C VAL A 52 -27.39 14.48 11.00
N PRO A 53 -28.56 14.36 10.32
CA PRO A 53 -28.86 13.23 9.42
C PRO A 53 -27.81 13.02 8.32
N ASP A 54 -27.33 14.11 7.71
CA ASP A 54 -26.36 14.02 6.61
C ASP A 54 -24.92 13.69 7.08
N ALA A 55 -24.68 13.64 8.39
CA ALA A 55 -23.34 13.49 8.93
C ALA A 55 -22.70 12.14 8.55
N ALA A 56 -23.49 11.06 8.50
CA ALA A 56 -22.99 9.76 8.08
C ALA A 56 -22.65 9.71 6.58
N GLN A 57 -23.42 10.42 5.75
CA GLN A 57 -23.11 10.55 4.32
C GLN A 57 -21.80 11.32 4.13
N PHE A 58 -21.62 12.46 4.84
CA PHE A 58 -20.36 13.20 4.79
C PHE A 58 -19.17 12.36 5.27
N MET A 59 -19.37 11.56 6.32
CA MET A 59 -18.33 10.66 6.82
C MET A 59 -17.94 9.61 5.76
N SER A 60 -18.92 9.00 5.08
CA SER A 60 -18.67 8.03 4.01
C SER A 60 -17.87 8.64 2.84
N VAL A 61 -18.23 9.85 2.41
CA VAL A 61 -17.51 10.53 1.32
C VAL A 61 -16.10 10.96 1.74
N ALA A 62 -15.97 11.48 2.98
CA ALA A 62 -14.68 11.91 3.51
C ALA A 62 -13.70 10.74 3.66
N THR A 63 -14.18 9.60 4.14
CA THR A 63 -13.37 8.38 4.29
C THR A 63 -12.98 7.77 2.95
N GLU A 64 -13.88 7.75 1.96
CA GLU A 64 -13.54 7.35 0.58
C GLU A 64 -12.45 8.25 -0.02
N THR A 65 -12.61 9.58 0.14
CA THR A 65 -11.63 10.55 -0.37
C THR A 65 -10.28 10.39 0.31
N PHE A 66 -10.28 10.25 1.64
CA PHE A 66 -9.08 9.99 2.42
C PHE A 66 -8.36 8.72 1.98
N LEU A 67 -9.08 7.61 1.80
CA LEU A 67 -8.47 6.35 1.33
C LEU A 67 -7.88 6.49 -0.07
N LYS A 68 -8.56 7.19 -0.98
CA LYS A 68 -8.03 7.47 -2.32
C LYS A 68 -6.76 8.31 -2.29
N GLU A 69 -6.72 9.33 -1.44
CA GLU A 69 -5.54 10.18 -1.26
C GLU A 69 -4.36 9.40 -0.66
N VAL A 70 -4.61 8.60 0.38
CA VAL A 70 -3.62 7.72 1.01
C VAL A 70 -3.05 6.74 -0.03
N LEU A 71 -3.92 6.01 -0.74
CA LEU A 71 -3.50 5.04 -1.75
C LEU A 71 -2.76 5.71 -2.89
N SER A 72 -3.24 6.86 -3.39
CA SER A 72 -2.54 7.63 -4.41
C SER A 72 -1.14 8.04 -3.95
N SER A 73 -1.00 8.52 -2.72
CA SER A 73 0.29 8.89 -2.13
C SER A 73 1.24 7.69 -2.07
N ILE A 74 0.76 6.52 -1.61
CA ILE A 74 1.56 5.28 -1.57
C ILE A 74 2.00 4.87 -2.97
N PHE A 75 1.09 4.86 -3.94
CA PHE A 75 1.39 4.50 -5.32
C PHE A 75 2.43 5.45 -5.96
N SER A 76 2.30 6.76 -5.74
CA SER A 76 3.23 7.75 -6.31
C SER A 76 4.67 7.61 -5.80
N LYS A 77 4.86 7.03 -4.61
CA LYS A 77 6.17 6.85 -3.95
C LYS A 77 6.81 5.51 -4.24
N THR A 78 6.00 4.48 -4.43
CA THR A 78 6.46 3.08 -4.54
C THR A 78 6.44 2.57 -5.98
N ARG A 79 5.80 3.30 -6.89
CA ARG A 79 5.68 2.95 -8.31
C ARG A 79 5.95 4.16 -9.18
N SER A 80 6.34 3.87 -10.42
CA SER A 80 6.59 4.87 -11.46
C SER A 80 5.54 4.80 -12.57
N ASN A 81 5.57 5.78 -13.46
CA ASN A 81 4.70 5.86 -14.64
C ASN A 81 3.21 5.94 -14.27
N GLY A 82 2.88 6.98 -13.51
CA GLY A 82 1.50 7.37 -13.24
C GLY A 82 0.81 8.00 -14.44
N PRO A 83 -0.54 8.05 -14.42
CA PRO A 83 -1.29 8.80 -15.43
C PRO A 83 -0.78 10.25 -15.48
N GLY A 84 -0.75 10.83 -16.68
CA GLY A 84 -0.28 12.17 -16.95
C GLY A 84 -1.14 13.26 -16.33
N THR A 85 -0.79 14.51 -16.59
CA THR A 85 -1.50 15.69 -16.04
C THR A 85 -2.97 15.77 -16.49
N ALA A 86 -3.30 15.19 -17.64
CA ALA A 86 -4.65 15.15 -18.20
C ALA A 86 -5.39 13.81 -17.98
N GLY A 87 -4.72 12.79 -17.42
CA GLY A 87 -5.29 11.49 -17.09
C GLY A 87 -5.72 11.48 -15.62
N SER A 88 -7.01 11.28 -15.35
CA SER A 88 -7.52 11.13 -14.00
C SER A 88 -8.04 9.71 -13.80
N ALA A 89 -7.15 8.77 -13.49
CA ALA A 89 -7.51 7.40 -13.09
C ALA A 89 -8.09 7.35 -11.65
N GLY A 90 -8.72 8.43 -11.17
CA GLY A 90 -9.19 8.53 -9.78
C GLY A 90 -8.06 8.65 -8.73
N THR A 91 -6.80 8.77 -9.14
CA THR A 91 -5.62 8.88 -8.26
C THR A 91 -5.10 10.31 -8.10
N GLY A 92 -5.86 11.34 -8.48
CA GLY A 92 -5.34 12.72 -8.52
C GLY A 92 -4.35 12.91 -9.67
N GLY A 93 -4.28 14.12 -10.23
CA GLY A 93 -3.49 14.39 -11.44
C GLY A 93 -2.00 14.00 -11.30
N GLY A 94 -1.38 13.62 -12.42
CA GLY A 94 -0.03 13.02 -12.51
C GLY A 94 1.17 13.78 -11.94
N ALA A 95 0.98 14.96 -11.34
CA ALA A 95 2.08 15.81 -10.88
C ALA A 95 2.92 15.19 -9.75
N ALA A 96 2.38 14.24 -9.00
CA ALA A 96 3.09 13.56 -7.92
C ALA A 96 3.88 12.31 -8.36
N TRP A 97 3.73 11.87 -9.61
CA TRP A 97 4.31 10.60 -10.05
C TRP A 97 5.69 10.77 -10.68
N ILE A 98 6.60 9.89 -10.30
CA ILE A 98 7.89 9.76 -10.99
C ILE A 98 7.65 9.03 -12.31
N GLN A 99 7.99 9.67 -13.43
CA GLN A 99 7.85 9.12 -14.77
C GLN A 99 9.21 8.78 -15.36
N THR A 100 9.32 7.59 -15.96
CA THR A 100 10.52 7.20 -16.71
C THR A 100 10.61 8.00 -18.02
N GLN A 101 11.83 8.22 -18.52
CA GLN A 101 12.03 8.99 -19.75
C GLN A 101 11.34 8.35 -20.97
N LYS A 102 11.39 7.01 -21.08
CA LYS A 102 10.71 6.27 -22.15
C LYS A 102 9.19 6.49 -22.11
N TYR A 103 8.61 6.40 -20.92
CA TYR A 103 7.18 6.64 -20.71
C TYR A 103 6.79 8.08 -21.03
N ARG A 104 7.60 9.05 -20.59
CA ARG A 104 7.35 10.48 -20.84
C ARG A 104 7.32 10.83 -22.33
N VAL A 105 8.29 10.33 -23.10
CA VAL A 105 8.36 10.55 -24.56
C VAL A 105 7.18 9.91 -25.27
N GLN A 106 6.77 8.70 -24.83
CA GLN A 106 5.62 8.03 -25.42
C GLN A 106 4.30 8.72 -25.07
N LEU A 107 4.16 9.20 -23.83
CA LEU A 107 3.00 9.95 -23.36
C LEU A 107 2.81 11.23 -24.19
N GLU A 108 3.87 12.01 -24.39
CA GLU A 108 3.83 13.24 -25.21
C GLU A 108 3.39 12.94 -26.64
N LYS A 109 3.94 11.88 -27.26
CA LYS A 109 3.56 11.46 -28.61
C LYS A 109 2.08 11.05 -28.70
N GLU A 110 1.57 10.33 -27.71
CA GLU A 110 0.17 9.89 -27.66
C GLU A 110 -0.79 11.04 -27.33
N GLU A 111 -0.37 12.01 -26.51
CA GLU A 111 -1.12 13.25 -26.26
C GLU A 111 -1.26 14.09 -27.54
N GLU A 112 -0.18 14.23 -28.32
CA GLU A 112 -0.25 14.91 -29.61
C GLU A 112 -1.13 14.15 -30.62
N ALA A 113 -1.05 12.82 -30.65
CA ALA A 113 -1.88 12.00 -31.53
C ALA A 113 -3.37 12.06 -31.13
N TRP A 114 -3.67 12.22 -29.84
CA TRP A 114 -5.01 12.48 -29.34
C TRP A 114 -5.52 13.85 -29.79
N LEU A 115 -4.69 14.90 -29.71
CA LEU A 115 -5.05 16.24 -30.21
C LEU A 115 -5.30 16.24 -31.73
N ARG A 116 -4.59 15.40 -32.48
CA ARG A 116 -4.83 15.16 -33.91
C ARG A 116 -6.05 14.28 -34.20
N GLY A 117 -6.65 13.66 -33.19
CA GLY A 117 -7.82 12.78 -33.32
C GLY A 117 -7.50 11.37 -33.82
N GLU A 118 -6.22 10.98 -33.88
CA GLU A 118 -5.74 9.68 -34.35
C GLU A 118 -5.93 8.58 -33.28
N ILE A 119 -5.87 8.97 -32.01
CA ILE A 119 -5.99 8.07 -30.85
C ILE A 119 -7.15 8.54 -29.96
N GLN A 120 -7.90 7.57 -29.44
CA GLN A 120 -8.99 7.82 -28.49
C GLN A 120 -8.59 7.34 -27.09
N ARG A 121 -9.10 8.03 -26.08
CA ARG A 121 -8.96 7.62 -24.68
C ARG A 121 -9.94 6.50 -24.36
N ASP A 122 -9.57 5.67 -23.38
CA ASP A 122 -10.45 4.64 -22.87
C ASP A 122 -11.63 5.24 -22.08
N LYS A 123 -12.60 4.42 -21.69
CA LYS A 123 -13.79 4.79 -20.89
C LYS A 123 -13.44 5.47 -19.57
N VAL A 124 -12.25 5.22 -19.04
CA VAL A 124 -11.69 5.81 -17.81
C VAL A 124 -10.96 7.13 -18.10
N GLY A 125 -10.88 7.56 -19.35
CA GLY A 125 -10.21 8.81 -19.75
C GLY A 125 -8.69 8.70 -19.85
N LEU A 126 -8.16 7.48 -19.98
CA LEU A 126 -6.73 7.20 -20.08
C LEU A 126 -6.29 7.00 -21.54
N LEU A 127 -5.07 7.41 -21.87
CA LEU A 127 -4.40 7.06 -23.13
C LEU A 127 -4.00 5.58 -23.13
N PRO A 128 -3.82 4.95 -24.31
CA PRO A 128 -3.39 3.55 -24.40
C PRO A 128 -2.11 3.24 -23.61
N VAL A 129 -1.09 4.11 -23.64
CA VAL A 129 0.13 3.95 -22.85
C VAL A 129 -0.13 4.00 -21.34
N GLU A 130 -1.06 4.85 -20.90
CA GLU A 130 -1.45 4.98 -19.51
C GLU A 130 -2.24 3.75 -19.04
N ALA A 131 -3.15 3.25 -19.89
CA ALA A 131 -3.93 2.04 -19.62
C ALA A 131 -3.02 0.81 -19.49
N LYS A 132 -2.03 0.67 -20.38
CA LYS A 132 -1.02 -0.39 -20.30
C LYS A 132 -0.15 -0.26 -19.05
N ALA A 133 0.35 0.95 -18.75
CA ALA A 133 1.13 1.17 -17.53
C ALA A 133 0.32 0.93 -16.24
N ALA A 134 -1.00 1.15 -16.27
CA ALA A 134 -1.89 0.83 -15.17
C ALA A 134 -2.14 -0.68 -15.04
N SER A 135 -2.28 -1.42 -16.15
CA SER A 135 -2.48 -2.88 -16.11
C SER A 135 -1.22 -3.65 -15.72
N ASP A 136 -0.05 -3.16 -16.12
CA ASP A 136 1.23 -3.80 -15.84
C ASP A 136 1.69 -3.54 -14.39
N ARG A 137 0.95 -2.73 -13.62
CA ARG A 137 1.30 -2.37 -12.26
C ARG A 137 1.00 -3.54 -11.30
N ALA A 138 2.04 -4.03 -10.64
CA ALA A 138 1.93 -5.06 -9.61
C ALA A 138 1.01 -4.63 -8.45
N PRO A 139 0.33 -5.58 -7.78
CA PRO A 139 -0.45 -5.29 -6.58
C PRO A 139 0.42 -4.65 -5.48
N LEU A 140 -0.22 -3.89 -4.60
CA LEU A 140 0.45 -3.28 -3.45
C LEU A 140 0.72 -4.32 -2.36
N GLY A 141 1.97 -4.39 -1.91
CA GLY A 141 2.37 -5.15 -0.73
C GLY A 141 2.44 -4.27 0.52
N MET A 142 2.54 -4.90 1.69
CA MET A 142 2.74 -4.17 2.95
C MET A 142 4.16 -3.58 3.05
N ALA A 143 5.13 -4.17 2.32
CA ALA A 143 6.43 -3.59 2.01
C ALA A 143 6.31 -2.15 1.48
N ASP A 144 5.49 -2.00 0.43
CA ASP A 144 5.25 -0.72 -0.24
C ASP A 144 4.60 0.29 0.71
N VAL A 145 3.62 -0.16 1.51
CA VAL A 145 2.94 0.68 2.50
C VAL A 145 3.93 1.17 3.56
N ARG A 146 4.82 0.29 4.05
CA ARG A 146 5.86 0.65 5.00
C ARG A 146 6.87 1.62 4.40
N THR A 147 7.39 1.34 3.20
CA THR A 147 8.33 2.24 2.51
C THR A 147 7.71 3.62 2.25
N ALA A 148 6.43 3.67 1.85
CA ALA A 148 5.71 4.92 1.67
C ALA A 148 5.50 5.70 2.98
N LEU A 149 5.35 5.00 4.11
CA LEU A 149 5.26 5.60 5.44
C LEU A 149 6.61 6.17 5.90
N GLU A 150 7.72 5.45 5.64
CA GLU A 150 9.09 5.90 5.93
C GLU A 150 9.51 7.10 5.08
N LEU A 151 9.10 7.14 3.81
CA LEU A 151 9.27 8.30 2.91
C LEU A 151 8.45 9.53 3.36
N GLY A 152 7.52 9.36 4.29
CA GLY A 152 6.71 10.42 4.89
C GLY A 152 5.50 10.84 4.06
N ASP A 153 4.54 11.52 4.69
CA ASP A 153 3.42 12.24 4.06
C ASP A 153 2.41 11.41 3.22
N CYS A 154 1.95 10.28 3.75
CA CYS A 154 0.87 9.48 3.16
C CYS A 154 -0.49 9.61 3.90
N GLY A 155 -0.66 10.63 4.75
CA GLY A 155 -1.83 10.81 5.61
C GLY A 155 -1.87 9.85 6.81
N LEU A 156 -1.46 8.58 6.63
CA LEU A 156 -1.41 7.57 7.70
C LEU A 156 -0.40 7.89 8.81
N GLY A 157 0.65 8.66 8.51
CA GLY A 157 1.62 9.13 9.51
C GLY A 157 1.01 10.06 10.57
N GLN A 158 -0.18 10.63 10.32
CA GLN A 158 -0.91 11.42 11.32
C GLN A 158 -1.62 10.55 12.37
N MET A 159 -1.72 9.23 12.13
CA MET A 159 -2.38 8.27 13.00
C MET A 159 -1.34 7.39 13.71
N PRO A 160 -0.92 7.74 14.95
CA PRO A 160 0.19 7.06 15.63
C PRO A 160 -0.06 5.57 15.85
N VAL A 161 -1.31 5.16 16.10
CA VAL A 161 -1.66 3.75 16.28
C VAL A 161 -1.48 2.95 14.99
N VAL A 162 -1.89 3.51 13.84
CA VAL A 162 -1.76 2.84 12.54
C VAL A 162 -0.28 2.75 12.15
N MET A 163 0.47 3.82 12.38
CA MET A 163 1.91 3.86 12.18
C MET A 163 2.61 2.76 13.00
N GLU A 164 2.33 2.66 14.30
CA GLU A 164 2.94 1.67 15.19
C GLU A 164 2.64 0.23 14.72
N GLN A 165 1.38 -0.04 14.34
CA GLN A 165 0.99 -1.35 13.83
C GLN A 165 1.69 -1.71 12.52
N ILE A 166 1.87 -0.76 11.60
CA ILE A 166 2.54 -1.02 10.32
C ILE A 166 4.05 -1.18 10.52
N VAL A 167 4.69 -0.28 11.28
CA VAL A 167 6.16 -0.26 11.45
C VAL A 167 6.65 -1.45 12.27
N PHE A 168 5.95 -1.79 13.36
CA PHE A 168 6.39 -2.85 14.27
C PHE A 168 5.68 -4.19 14.03
N GLY A 169 4.50 -4.17 13.40
CA GLY A 169 3.75 -5.39 13.06
C GLY A 169 4.18 -6.04 11.75
N TYR A 170 4.71 -5.28 10.78
CA TYR A 170 5.16 -5.83 9.50
C TYR A 170 6.66 -6.16 9.52
N ARG A 171 6.99 -7.46 9.47
CA ARG A 171 8.35 -7.97 9.24
C ARG A 171 8.46 -8.52 7.82
N GLU A 172 9.25 -7.85 7.00
CA GLU A 172 9.59 -8.28 5.65
C GLU A 172 10.49 -9.53 5.72
N GLY A 173 10.12 -10.61 5.02
CA GLY A 173 11.09 -11.65 4.62
C GLY A 173 11.49 -12.75 5.60
N GLU A 174 10.89 -12.89 6.78
CA GLU A 174 11.33 -13.91 7.76
C GLU A 174 10.16 -14.81 8.20
N LEU A 175 9.83 -15.82 7.39
CA LEU A 175 9.00 -16.94 7.85
C LEU A 175 9.73 -17.74 8.97
N GLU A 176 11.06 -17.60 9.07
CA GLU A 176 11.91 -18.28 10.05
C GLU A 176 11.85 -17.65 11.45
N ALA A 177 11.45 -16.37 11.57
CA ALA A 177 11.38 -15.64 12.84
C ALA A 177 9.95 -15.25 13.24
N TRP A 178 8.93 -15.83 12.60
CA TRP A 178 7.51 -15.54 12.88
C TRP A 178 7.12 -15.89 14.34
N ASP A 179 7.77 -16.90 14.92
CA ASP A 179 7.60 -17.31 16.32
C ASP A 179 8.53 -16.59 17.32
N ASP A 180 9.42 -15.71 16.84
CA ASP A 180 10.39 -15.01 17.68
C ASP A 180 9.80 -13.68 18.17
N TYR A 181 8.82 -13.82 19.06
CA TYR A 181 8.24 -12.69 19.77
C TYR A 181 9.24 -12.16 20.79
N SER A 182 9.34 -10.83 20.90
CA SER A 182 10.08 -10.18 21.98
C SER A 182 9.34 -10.36 23.30
N TYR A 183 9.52 -11.50 23.96
CA TYR A 183 9.01 -11.70 25.31
C TYR A 183 9.93 -11.03 26.34
N LEU A 184 9.33 -10.62 27.45
CA LEU A 184 10.10 -10.26 28.64
C LEU A 184 10.98 -11.44 29.07
N GLU A 185 12.21 -11.15 29.49
CA GLU A 185 13.20 -12.13 29.91
C GLU A 185 12.58 -13.14 30.90
N GLY A 186 12.47 -14.40 30.48
CA GLY A 186 11.92 -15.50 31.29
C GLY A 186 10.53 -16.02 30.92
N TYR A 187 9.87 -15.47 29.89
CA TYR A 187 8.64 -16.05 29.32
C TYR A 187 8.90 -16.58 27.91
N SER A 188 8.65 -17.86 27.66
CA SER A 188 8.53 -18.43 26.32
C SER A 188 7.21 -19.20 26.20
N ILE A 189 6.55 -19.10 25.05
CA ILE A 189 5.39 -19.94 24.73
C ILE A 189 5.95 -21.29 24.23
N PRO A 190 5.45 -22.44 24.70
CA PRO A 190 5.83 -23.73 24.12
C PRO A 190 5.39 -23.79 22.65
N PRO A 191 6.21 -24.29 21.72
CA PRO A 191 5.84 -24.39 20.32
C PRO A 191 4.55 -25.21 20.20
N ILE A 192 3.58 -24.69 19.45
CA ILE A 192 2.37 -25.42 19.10
C ILE A 192 2.83 -26.57 18.19
N GLN A 193 2.77 -27.81 18.68
CA GLN A 193 3.00 -28.97 17.84
C GLN A 193 1.82 -29.09 16.87
N ASP A 194 2.10 -28.98 15.57
CA ASP A 194 1.16 -29.39 14.52
C ASP A 194 0.76 -30.86 14.75
N ILE A 195 -0.50 -31.07 15.09
CA ILE A 195 -1.08 -32.39 15.37
C ILE A 195 -1.52 -33.09 14.07
N ASP A 196 -1.55 -32.39 12.93
CA ASP A 196 -2.15 -32.90 11.69
C ASP A 196 -1.16 -33.43 10.64
N GLY A 197 0.15 -33.26 10.82
CA GLY A 197 1.16 -34.02 10.08
C GLY A 197 1.08 -33.89 8.55
N ASP A 198 0.72 -32.71 8.03
CA ASP A 198 0.77 -32.46 6.59
C ASP A 198 2.20 -32.18 6.10
N THR A 199 2.39 -32.50 4.83
CA THR A 199 3.64 -32.69 4.10
C THR A 199 4.33 -31.36 3.83
N THR A 200 5.62 -31.26 4.15
CA THR A 200 6.44 -30.11 3.74
C THR A 200 6.53 -30.06 2.21
N MET A 201 5.94 -29.04 1.59
CA MET A 201 6.11 -28.79 0.15
C MET A 201 7.54 -28.28 -0.08
N GLY A 202 8.42 -29.21 -0.40
CA GLY A 202 9.80 -28.93 -0.79
C GLY A 202 9.88 -28.23 -2.15
N GLY A 203 10.83 -27.30 -2.25
CA GLY A 203 11.50 -26.94 -3.50
C GLY A 203 10.65 -26.18 -4.53
N THR A 204 10.61 -24.85 -4.39
CA THR A 204 10.50 -23.95 -5.55
C THR A 204 11.65 -22.97 -5.53
N ASN A 205 12.78 -23.45 -6.05
CA ASN A 205 13.82 -22.60 -6.60
C ASN A 205 13.24 -21.97 -7.87
N GLY A 206 12.93 -20.67 -7.86
CA GLY A 206 12.51 -19.96 -9.07
C GLY A 206 11.58 -18.77 -8.85
N VAL A 207 12.17 -17.57 -8.90
CA VAL A 207 11.61 -16.36 -9.54
C VAL A 207 10.20 -15.94 -9.09
N SER A 208 10.13 -15.24 -7.95
CA SER A 208 9.19 -14.11 -7.77
C SER A 208 9.69 -13.26 -6.61
N GLY A 209 10.54 -12.28 -6.93
CA GLY A 209 10.94 -11.26 -5.97
C GLY A 209 9.74 -10.43 -5.57
N THR A 210 9.60 -10.19 -4.27
CA THR A 210 8.56 -9.40 -3.58
C THR A 210 8.49 -7.93 -3.99
N ASN A 211 9.31 -7.47 -4.95
CA ASN A 211 9.39 -6.08 -5.40
C ASN A 211 9.01 -5.85 -6.87
N GLY A 212 8.24 -6.75 -7.49
CA GLY A 212 7.51 -6.43 -8.73
C GLY A 212 8.36 -6.07 -9.95
N VAL A 213 9.66 -6.36 -9.94
CA VAL A 213 10.43 -6.44 -11.18
C VAL A 213 10.21 -7.85 -11.71
N ASN A 214 9.21 -8.00 -12.58
CA ASN A 214 9.27 -9.07 -13.58
C ASN A 214 10.50 -8.75 -14.43
N HIS A 215 11.67 -9.19 -13.98
CA HIS A 215 12.74 -9.49 -14.91
C HIS A 215 12.18 -10.66 -15.71
N ASP A 216 11.58 -10.34 -16.85
CA ASP A 216 11.61 -11.22 -17.99
C ASP A 216 13.11 -11.44 -18.25
N TYR A 217 13.66 -12.46 -17.58
CA TYR A 217 14.98 -12.97 -17.90
C TYR A 217 14.80 -13.65 -19.25
N ASP A 218 14.75 -12.84 -20.30
CA ASP A 218 15.14 -13.30 -21.61
C ASP A 218 16.55 -13.83 -21.41
N ALA A 219 16.71 -15.16 -21.50
CA ALA A 219 17.92 -15.87 -21.13
C ALA A 219 19.13 -15.48 -22.01
N GLU A 220 18.94 -14.53 -22.93
CA GLU A 220 19.94 -13.96 -23.82
C GLU A 220 20.17 -12.45 -23.60
N SER A 221 19.46 -11.78 -22.69
CA SER A 221 19.65 -10.34 -22.42
C SER A 221 20.78 -10.11 -21.42
N ASP A 222 21.98 -9.97 -21.97
CA ASP A 222 23.10 -9.14 -21.50
C ASP A 222 22.97 -8.61 -20.06
N SER A 223 23.74 -9.21 -19.15
CA SER A 223 23.91 -8.84 -17.74
C SER A 223 24.63 -7.48 -17.59
N GLY A 224 24.09 -6.45 -18.24
CA GLY A 224 24.62 -5.08 -18.30
C GLY A 224 23.60 -4.03 -17.90
N TRP A 225 24.13 -2.87 -17.52
CA TRP A 225 23.32 -1.68 -17.32
C TRP A 225 22.80 -1.19 -18.68
N VAL A 226 21.57 -0.66 -18.70
CA VAL A 226 20.93 -0.25 -19.95
C VAL A 226 21.74 0.83 -20.66
N GLY A 227 22.21 0.51 -21.87
CA GLY A 227 22.99 1.42 -22.72
C GLY A 227 24.51 1.26 -22.61
N GLY A 228 25.00 0.30 -21.82
CA GLY A 228 26.40 -0.11 -21.85
C GLY A 228 26.59 -1.31 -22.75
N GLU A 229 27.46 -1.21 -23.74
CA GLU A 229 27.88 -2.35 -24.55
C GLU A 229 28.91 -3.21 -23.79
N PHE A 230 29.23 -4.40 -24.29
CA PHE A 230 30.23 -5.28 -23.67
C PHE A 230 31.61 -4.59 -23.54
N GLU A 231 31.92 -3.68 -24.47
CA GLU A 231 33.14 -2.88 -24.50
C GLU A 231 33.19 -1.87 -23.33
N ASP A 232 32.07 -1.22 -23.00
CA ASP A 232 31.97 -0.29 -21.86
C ASP A 232 32.22 -1.00 -20.51
N LYS A 233 31.87 -2.29 -20.42
CA LYS A 233 32.13 -3.10 -19.23
C LYS A 233 33.62 -3.42 -19.08
N ALA A 234 34.30 -3.74 -20.18
CA ALA A 234 35.73 -4.02 -20.17
C ALA A 234 36.52 -2.75 -19.80
N GLU A 235 36.12 -1.59 -20.32
CA GLU A 235 36.73 -0.31 -19.95
C GLU A 235 36.50 0.04 -18.47
N LEU A 236 35.32 -0.25 -17.93
CA LEU A 236 35.03 -0.06 -16.51
C LEU A 236 35.89 -0.98 -15.63
N ASP A 237 36.05 -2.25 -16.00
CA ASP A 237 36.85 -3.23 -15.27
C ASP A 237 38.34 -2.81 -15.23
N ASP A 238 38.88 -2.37 -16.37
CA ASP A 238 40.24 -1.82 -16.48
C ASP A 238 40.42 -0.56 -15.61
N LEU A 239 39.40 0.32 -15.54
CA LEU A 239 39.41 1.50 -14.67
C LEU A 239 39.38 1.12 -13.20
N LEU A 240 38.56 0.15 -12.82
CA LEU A 240 38.46 -0.34 -11.44
C LEU A 240 39.76 -0.99 -11.00
N ASP A 241 40.39 -1.81 -11.86
CA ASP A 241 41.70 -2.40 -11.64
C ASP A 241 42.78 -1.32 -11.50
N SER A 242 42.75 -0.26 -12.31
CA SER A 242 43.68 0.86 -12.17
C SER A 242 43.51 1.61 -10.84
N CYS A 243 42.27 1.78 -10.36
CA CYS A 243 41.97 2.41 -9.09
C CYS A 243 42.39 1.52 -7.91
N LEU A 244 42.19 0.21 -8.04
CA LEU A 244 42.62 -0.78 -7.05
C LEU A 244 44.15 -0.83 -6.95
N ALA A 245 44.85 -0.75 -8.08
CA ALA A 245 46.30 -0.75 -8.16
C ALA A 245 46.95 0.53 -7.59
N ILE A 246 46.25 1.66 -7.60
CA ILE A 246 46.70 2.92 -6.97
C ILE A 246 46.53 2.89 -5.44
N GLY A 247 45.65 2.02 -4.92
CA GLY A 247 45.41 1.85 -3.48
C GLY A 247 46.28 0.80 -2.79
N ALA A 248 47.19 0.13 -3.51
CA ALA A 248 48.11 -0.88 -3.00
C ALA A 248 49.57 -0.39 -2.89
#